data_AF-A0A5C6XM22-F1
#
_entry.id   AF-A0A5C6XM22-F1
#
_cell.length_a   1.000
_cell.length_b   1.000
_cell.length_c   1.000
_cell.angle_alpha   90.00
_cell.angle_beta   90.00
_cell.angle_gamma   90.00
#
_symmetry.space_group_name_H-M   'P 1'
#
loop_
_entity.id
_entity.type
_entity.pdbx_description
1 polymer ?
#
loop_
_entity_poly.entity_id
_entity_poly.type
_entity_poly.pdbx_seq_one_letter_code
_entity_poly.pdbx_strand_id
1 'polypeptide(L)'
;MTVTRDQREAWASAYVDQAREDLRVAQMLQGRHPSVLAMLLQMVFEKLAKAALLYSKKIDVEDAQRTHKAAESLMAIFRTNPRFLGVFPGKSQRRWLPTAQLVAELTRLHPQIARGGPHLEYPWEREDGTIGVPARDLEPLLESLWGSPQGQLKRLSDLFTFARVLADNAENVFG
;
A
#
# COMPACT_ATOMS: atom_id res chain seq x y z
N MET A 1 23.59 -6.60 -16.28
CA MET A 1 23.33 -8.07 -16.29
C MET A 1 21.86 -8.27 -16.60
N THR A 2 21.52 -9.09 -17.57
CA THR A 2 20.12 -9.33 -17.96
C THR A 2 19.46 -10.20 -16.88
N VAL A 3 18.55 -9.62 -16.10
CA VAL A 3 17.77 -10.36 -15.09
C VAL A 3 16.94 -11.43 -15.81
N THR A 4 17.12 -12.70 -15.44
CA THR A 4 16.37 -13.80 -16.04
C THR A 4 14.89 -13.72 -15.64
N ARG A 5 14.00 -14.32 -16.43
CA ARG A 5 12.57 -14.40 -16.12
C ARG A 5 12.34 -14.92 -14.69
N ASP A 6 13.03 -15.99 -14.34
CA ASP A 6 12.94 -16.68 -13.05
C ASP A 6 13.33 -15.76 -11.88
N GLN A 7 14.31 -14.87 -12.09
CA GLN A 7 14.74 -13.93 -11.06
C GLN A 7 13.67 -12.86 -10.79
N ARG A 8 12.99 -12.31 -11.81
CA ARG A 8 11.90 -11.34 -11.57
C ARG A 8 10.72 -11.97 -10.84
N GLU A 9 10.32 -13.17 -11.25
CA GLU A 9 9.23 -13.90 -10.62
C GLU A 9 9.57 -14.22 -9.16
N ALA A 10 10.81 -14.64 -8.86
CA ALA A 10 11.27 -14.86 -7.48
C ALA A 10 11.23 -13.58 -6.62
N TRP A 11 11.68 -12.45 -7.17
CA TRP A 11 11.61 -11.15 -6.48
C TRP A 11 10.17 -10.69 -6.24
N ALA A 12 9.29 -10.85 -7.23
CA ALA A 12 7.88 -10.52 -7.10
C ALA A 12 7.21 -11.34 -5.99
N SER A 13 7.46 -12.66 -5.97
CA SER A 13 6.95 -13.56 -4.92
C SER A 13 7.47 -13.17 -3.54
N ALA A 14 8.76 -12.83 -3.40
CA ALA A 14 9.33 -12.38 -2.14
C ALA A 14 8.68 -11.08 -1.62
N TYR A 15 8.35 -10.13 -2.51
CA TYR A 15 7.60 -8.94 -2.11
C TYR A 15 6.18 -9.27 -1.63
N VAL A 16 5.50 -10.22 -2.29
CA VAL A 16 4.17 -10.69 -1.85
C VAL A 16 4.25 -11.32 -0.47
N ASP A 17 5.24 -12.18 -0.21
CA ASP A 17 5.41 -12.82 1.10
C ASP A 17 5.67 -11.81 2.21
N GLN A 18 6.54 -10.83 1.97
CA GLN A 18 6.77 -9.77 2.95
C GLN A 18 5.53 -8.88 3.14
N ALA A 19 4.74 -8.62 2.09
CA ALA A 19 3.47 -7.91 2.21
C ALA A 19 2.45 -8.68 3.08
N ARG A 20 2.45 -10.02 3.01
CA ARG A 20 1.61 -10.87 3.89
C ARG A 20 2.02 -10.75 5.34
N GLU A 21 3.32 -10.71 5.63
CA GLU A 21 3.82 -10.53 7.00
C GLU A 21 3.46 -9.15 7.56
N ASP A 22 3.69 -8.09 6.79
CA ASP A 22 3.32 -6.74 7.22
C ASP A 22 1.80 -6.62 7.46
N LEU A 23 0.99 -7.26 6.62
CA LEU A 23 -0.47 -7.30 6.77
C LEU A 23 -0.87 -8.04 8.04
N ARG A 24 -0.21 -9.15 8.38
CA ARG A 24 -0.47 -9.89 9.61
C ARG A 24 -0.19 -9.00 10.83
N VAL A 25 0.93 -8.28 10.84
CA VAL A 25 1.27 -7.35 11.93
C VAL A 25 0.25 -6.20 12.00
N ALA A 26 -0.15 -5.63 10.86
CA ALA A 26 -1.17 -4.58 10.80
C ALA A 26 -2.52 -5.04 11.40
N GLN A 27 -2.92 -6.28 11.13
CA GLN A 27 -4.15 -6.87 11.70
C GLN A 27 -4.06 -7.05 13.21
N MET A 28 -2.89 -7.40 13.75
CA MET A 28 -2.67 -7.55 15.20
C MET A 28 -2.79 -6.22 15.95
N LEU A 29 -2.52 -5.08 15.29
CA LEU A 29 -2.71 -3.76 15.90
C LEU A 29 -4.20 -3.42 16.13
N GLN A 30 -5.13 -4.01 15.37
CA GLN A 30 -6.58 -3.81 15.55
C GLN A 30 -7.01 -2.32 15.67
N GLY A 31 -6.40 -1.42 14.89
CA GLY A 31 -6.70 0.02 14.97
C GLY A 31 -5.90 0.80 16.03
N ARG A 32 -5.14 0.12 16.89
CA ARG A 32 -4.21 0.76 17.85
C ARG A 32 -2.98 1.31 17.12
N HIS A 33 -2.36 2.32 17.70
CA HIS A 33 -1.17 2.99 17.14
C HIS A 33 -1.41 3.43 15.69
N PRO A 34 -2.31 4.41 15.44
CA PRO A 34 -2.83 4.70 14.11
C PRO A 34 -1.72 5.03 13.10
N SER A 35 -0.67 5.75 13.50
CA SER A 35 0.48 6.06 12.63
C SER A 35 1.26 4.81 12.23
N VAL A 36 1.51 3.90 13.18
CA VAL A 36 2.20 2.62 12.91
C VAL A 36 1.34 1.72 12.03
N LEU A 37 0.03 1.66 12.28
CA LEU A 37 -0.90 0.92 11.45
C LEU A 37 -0.94 1.48 10.02
N ALA A 38 -1.02 2.80 9.85
CA ALA A 38 -1.00 3.46 8.55
C ALA A 38 0.33 3.19 7.82
N MET A 39 1.46 3.26 8.52
CA MET A 39 2.77 2.93 7.98
C MET A 39 2.84 1.48 7.51
N LEU A 40 2.38 0.51 8.31
CA LEU A 40 2.36 -0.91 7.91
C LEU A 40 1.48 -1.12 6.67
N LEU A 41 0.28 -0.53 6.64
CA LEU A 41 -0.60 -0.62 5.48
C LEU A 41 0.03 0.01 4.23
N GLN A 42 0.69 1.16 4.37
CA GLN A 42 1.48 1.75 3.28
C GLN A 42 2.53 0.75 2.76
N MET A 43 3.30 0.12 3.66
CA MET A 43 4.34 -0.85 3.28
C MET A 43 3.76 -2.09 2.59
N VAL A 44 2.61 -2.61 3.06
CA VAL A 44 1.88 -3.70 2.41
C VAL A 44 1.59 -3.35 0.95
N PHE A 45 0.99 -2.19 0.70
CA PHE A 45 0.60 -1.79 -0.65
C PHE A 45 1.78 -1.43 -1.54
N GLU A 46 2.85 -0.87 -0.99
CA GLU A 46 4.09 -0.64 -1.74
C GLU A 46 4.68 -1.96 -2.27
N LYS A 47 4.79 -2.96 -1.40
CA LYS A 47 5.33 -4.28 -1.78
C LYS A 47 4.44 -5.00 -2.79
N LEU A 48 3.12 -4.96 -2.60
CA LEU A 48 2.17 -5.49 -3.59
C LEU A 48 2.29 -4.78 -4.95
N ALA A 49 2.52 -3.46 -4.95
CA ALA A 49 2.71 -2.73 -6.19
C ALA A 49 4.04 -3.04 -6.87
N LYS A 50 5.13 -3.23 -6.12
CA LYS A 50 6.42 -3.71 -6.64
C LYS A 50 6.28 -5.08 -7.27
N ALA A 51 5.61 -6.01 -6.58
CA ALA A 51 5.30 -7.34 -7.14
C ALA A 51 4.49 -7.22 -8.44
N ALA A 52 3.46 -6.39 -8.47
CA ALA A 52 2.64 -6.19 -9.65
C ALA A 52 3.44 -5.67 -10.87
N LEU A 53 4.33 -4.71 -10.65
CA LEU A 53 5.18 -4.16 -11.71
C LEU A 53 6.23 -5.15 -12.20
N LEU A 54 6.75 -6.01 -11.32
CA LEU A 54 7.68 -7.08 -11.69
C LEU A 54 6.99 -8.19 -12.49
N TYR A 55 5.83 -8.69 -12.04
CA TYR A 55 5.05 -9.70 -12.78
C TYR A 55 4.63 -9.19 -14.17
N SER A 56 4.20 -7.93 -14.25
CA SER A 56 3.80 -7.30 -15.52
C SER A 56 4.97 -6.80 -16.39
N LYS A 57 6.22 -7.06 -15.96
CA LYS A 57 7.47 -6.70 -16.67
C LYS A 57 7.59 -5.20 -16.98
N LYS A 58 6.98 -4.37 -16.14
CA LYS A 58 7.01 -2.89 -16.29
C LYS A 58 8.26 -2.27 -15.68
N ILE A 59 8.89 -2.96 -14.74
CA ILE A 59 10.17 -2.59 -14.12
C ILE A 59 11.07 -3.81 -14.01
N ASP A 60 12.35 -3.59 -13.74
CA ASP A 60 13.28 -4.65 -13.33
C ASP A 60 13.49 -4.69 -11.80
N VAL A 61 14.36 -5.59 -11.35
CA VAL A 61 14.66 -5.78 -9.92
C VAL A 61 15.38 -4.57 -9.33
N GLU A 62 16.27 -3.92 -10.08
CA GLU A 62 17.02 -2.76 -9.59
C GLU A 62 16.06 -1.59 -9.37
N ASP A 63 15.19 -1.34 -10.35
CA ASP A 63 14.14 -0.33 -10.25
C ASP A 63 13.23 -0.59 -9.05
N ALA A 64 12.78 -1.85 -8.88
CA ALA A 64 11.91 -2.23 -7.77
C ALA A 64 12.54 -1.99 -6.40
N GLN A 65 13.87 -2.12 -6.27
CA GLN A 65 14.59 -1.84 -5.02
C GLN A 65 14.72 -0.34 -4.76
N ARG A 66 14.85 0.47 -5.81
CA ARG A 66 15.14 1.92 -5.69
C ARG A 66 13.90 2.78 -5.59
N THR A 67 12.79 2.37 -6.21
CA THR A 67 11.58 3.20 -6.31
C THR A 67 10.55 2.86 -5.24
N HIS A 68 10.05 3.87 -4.54
CA HIS A 68 8.87 3.75 -3.68
C HIS A 68 7.60 4.29 -4.35
N LYS A 69 7.73 4.81 -5.57
CA LYS A 69 6.60 5.29 -6.39
C LYS A 69 5.73 4.16 -6.95
N ALA A 70 6.11 2.90 -6.71
CA ALA A 70 5.36 1.74 -7.17
C ALA A 70 3.91 1.80 -6.68
N ALA A 71 3.68 2.27 -5.46
CA ALA A 71 2.36 2.29 -4.83
C ALA A 71 1.33 3.18 -5.57
N GLU A 72 1.75 4.28 -6.21
CA GLU A 72 0.87 5.09 -7.08
C GLU A 72 0.42 4.31 -8.33
N SER A 73 1.24 3.38 -8.79
CA SER A 73 0.94 2.53 -9.96
C SER A 73 -0.16 1.52 -9.67
N LEU A 74 -0.40 1.16 -8.41
CA LEU A 74 -1.47 0.23 -8.02
C LEU A 74 -2.86 0.77 -8.42
N MET A 75 -3.07 2.09 -8.36
CA MET A 75 -4.31 2.73 -8.80
C MET A 75 -4.49 2.73 -10.31
N ALA A 76 -3.40 2.90 -11.05
CA ALA A 76 -3.44 2.77 -12.50
C ALA A 76 -3.84 1.33 -12.87
N ILE A 77 -3.20 0.34 -12.24
CA ILE A 77 -3.51 -1.08 -12.43
C ILE A 77 -4.97 -1.40 -12.07
N PHE A 78 -5.48 -0.88 -10.95
CA PHE A 78 -6.88 -1.03 -10.54
C PHE A 78 -7.86 -0.56 -11.63
N ARG A 79 -7.56 0.56 -12.28
CA ARG A 79 -8.44 1.17 -13.29
C ARG A 79 -8.38 0.48 -14.64
N THR A 80 -7.23 -0.07 -15.01
CA THR A 80 -7.00 -0.55 -16.38
C THR A 80 -6.96 -2.07 -16.50
N ASN A 81 -6.88 -2.83 -15.41
CA ASN A 81 -6.79 -4.28 -15.45
C ASN A 81 -8.15 -4.95 -15.16
N PRO A 82 -8.85 -5.51 -16.16
CA PRO A 82 -10.16 -6.14 -15.95
C PRO A 82 -10.08 -7.42 -15.11
N ARG A 83 -8.93 -8.11 -15.06
CA ARG A 83 -8.74 -9.29 -14.19
C ARG A 83 -8.73 -8.91 -12.71
N PHE A 84 -8.31 -7.68 -12.42
CA PHE A 84 -8.23 -7.15 -11.06
C PHE A 84 -9.58 -7.25 -10.36
N LEU A 85 -10.67 -6.79 -10.97
CA LEU A 85 -11.99 -6.84 -10.35
C LEU A 85 -12.54 -8.26 -10.19
N GLY A 86 -12.08 -9.20 -11.03
CA GLY A 86 -12.56 -10.58 -11.05
C GLY A 86 -12.25 -11.37 -9.77
N VAL A 87 -11.18 -11.00 -9.06
CA VAL A 87 -10.74 -11.68 -7.83
C VAL A 87 -11.39 -11.11 -6.56
N PHE A 88 -12.05 -9.95 -6.63
CA PHE A 88 -12.65 -9.34 -5.46
C PHE A 88 -14.09 -9.83 -5.20
N PRO A 89 -14.46 -10.02 -3.91
CA PRO A 89 -15.84 -10.29 -3.54
C PRO A 89 -16.82 -9.25 -4.10
N GLY A 90 -17.89 -9.73 -4.72
CA GLY A 90 -18.93 -8.91 -5.34
C GLY A 90 -18.54 -8.25 -6.67
N LYS A 91 -17.30 -8.43 -7.16
CA LYS A 91 -16.82 -8.04 -8.50
C LYS A 91 -17.24 -6.64 -8.96
N SER A 92 -17.31 -5.69 -8.03
CA SER A 92 -17.86 -4.35 -8.27
C SER A 92 -16.79 -3.28 -8.08
N GLN A 93 -16.45 -2.59 -9.17
CA GLN A 93 -15.52 -1.45 -9.11
C GLN A 93 -16.03 -0.36 -8.17
N ARG A 94 -17.35 -0.08 -8.20
CA ARG A 94 -17.99 0.91 -7.32
C ARG A 94 -17.78 0.59 -5.84
N ARG A 95 -17.76 -0.69 -5.47
CA ARG A 95 -17.51 -1.12 -4.08
C ARG A 95 -16.07 -0.86 -3.66
N TRP A 96 -15.10 -1.19 -4.51
CA TRP A 96 -13.68 -1.22 -4.16
C TRP A 96 -12.92 0.06 -4.50
N LEU A 97 -13.50 0.94 -5.32
CA LEU A 97 -12.91 2.23 -5.67
C LEU A 97 -12.58 3.11 -4.44
N PRO A 98 -13.46 3.25 -3.43
CA PRO A 98 -13.12 4.00 -2.22
C PRO A 98 -11.92 3.41 -1.45
N THR A 99 -11.82 2.07 -1.37
CA THR A 99 -10.67 1.41 -0.75
C THR A 99 -9.40 1.68 -1.53
N ALA A 100 -9.46 1.58 -2.85
CA ALA A 100 -8.32 1.88 -3.71
C ALA A 100 -7.87 3.35 -3.58
N GLN A 101 -8.82 4.29 -3.51
CA GLN A 101 -8.53 5.71 -3.24
C GLN A 101 -7.82 5.91 -1.90
N LEU A 102 -8.29 5.23 -0.84
CA LEU A 102 -7.66 5.28 0.48
C LEU A 102 -6.23 4.71 0.46
N VAL A 103 -5.98 3.63 -0.31
CA VAL A 103 -4.61 3.13 -0.54
C VAL A 103 -3.74 4.21 -1.17
N ALA A 104 -4.24 4.93 -2.16
CA ALA A 104 -3.50 6.01 -2.82
C ALA A 104 -3.21 7.19 -1.88
N GLU A 105 -4.12 7.49 -0.96
CA GLU A 105 -3.91 8.53 0.05
C GLU A 105 -2.84 8.11 1.06
N LEU A 106 -2.87 6.87 1.55
CA LEU A 106 -1.86 6.34 2.46
C LEU A 106 -0.46 6.37 1.83
N THR A 107 -0.35 6.02 0.55
CA THR A 107 0.96 5.90 -0.10
C THR A 107 1.57 7.25 -0.45
N ARG A 108 0.76 8.31 -0.57
CA ARG A 108 1.27 9.68 -0.69
C ARG A 108 2.01 10.17 0.56
N LEU A 109 1.76 9.55 1.71
CA LEU A 109 2.46 9.83 2.96
C LEU A 109 3.84 9.14 3.04
N HIS A 110 4.32 8.58 1.94
CA HIS A 110 5.66 8.00 1.87
C HIS A 110 6.71 9.13 1.85
N PRO A 111 7.83 9.04 2.59
CA PRO A 111 8.82 10.12 2.68
C PRO A 111 9.38 10.58 1.32
N GLN A 112 9.53 9.67 0.37
CA GLN A 112 9.99 10.02 -0.98
C GLN A 112 8.98 10.81 -1.81
N ILE A 113 7.68 10.74 -1.45
CA ILE A 113 6.58 11.44 -2.13
C ILE A 113 6.24 12.72 -1.36
N ALA A 114 5.94 12.62 -0.06
CA ALA A 114 5.74 13.75 0.83
C ALA A 114 7.08 14.37 1.28
N ARG A 115 7.85 14.89 0.32
CA ARG A 115 9.12 15.59 0.59
C ARG A 115 8.85 16.82 1.45
N GLY A 116 9.43 16.88 2.65
CA GLY A 116 9.15 17.94 3.63
C GLY A 116 7.95 17.64 4.55
N GLY A 117 7.33 16.47 4.40
CA GLY A 117 6.24 15.99 5.24
C GLY A 117 4.86 16.52 4.86
N PRO A 118 3.81 16.05 5.55
CA PRO A 118 3.82 14.96 6.55
C PRO A 118 4.11 13.58 5.93
N HIS A 119 4.92 12.75 6.60
CA HIS A 119 5.16 11.35 6.18
C HIS A 119 5.17 10.36 7.35
N LEU A 120 4.87 9.09 7.07
CA LEU A 120 4.56 8.07 8.07
C LEU A 120 5.75 7.43 8.81
N GLU A 121 6.96 7.51 8.24
CA GLU A 121 8.10 6.70 8.71
C GLU A 121 9.08 7.47 9.61
N TYR A 122 9.36 8.73 9.29
CA TYR A 122 10.37 9.54 9.98
C TYR A 122 9.75 10.85 10.50
N PRO A 123 10.40 11.51 11.48
CA PRO A 123 10.12 12.92 11.76
C PRO A 123 10.40 13.80 10.54
N TRP A 124 9.72 14.94 10.44
CA TRP A 124 9.93 15.92 9.37
C TRP A 124 10.02 17.34 9.93
N GLU A 125 10.73 18.21 9.24
CA GLU A 125 10.81 19.64 9.57
C GLU A 125 9.64 20.38 8.93
N ARG A 126 8.96 21.24 9.70
CA ARG A 126 7.87 22.10 9.24
C ARG A 126 8.40 23.45 8.74
N GLU A 127 7.53 24.21 8.07
CA GLU A 127 7.87 25.55 7.55
C GLU A 127 8.33 26.52 8.66
N ASP A 128 7.85 26.34 9.89
CA ASP A 128 8.23 27.15 11.05
C ASP A 128 9.50 26.65 11.79
N GLY A 129 10.19 25.64 11.23
CA GLY A 129 11.38 25.02 11.80
C GLY A 129 11.10 24.02 12.93
N THR A 130 9.82 23.77 13.27
CA THR A 130 9.48 22.76 14.28
C THR A 130 9.49 21.34 13.71
N ILE A 131 9.71 20.35 14.57
CA ILE A 131 9.77 18.94 14.16
C ILE A 131 8.41 18.26 14.33
N GLY A 132 7.81 17.86 13.21
CA GLY A 132 6.68 16.95 13.14
C GLY A 132 7.12 15.51 13.42
N VAL A 133 6.32 14.80 14.20
CA VAL A 133 6.57 13.42 14.66
C VAL A 133 5.35 12.56 14.31
N PRO A 134 5.49 11.48 13.52
CA PRO A 134 4.36 10.69 13.04
C PRO A 134 3.39 10.23 14.14
N ALA A 135 3.94 9.79 15.28
CA ALA A 135 3.15 9.29 16.42
C ALA A 135 2.31 10.36 17.13
N ARG A 136 2.66 11.64 17.00
CA ARG A 136 1.98 12.76 17.68
C ARG A 136 1.16 13.59 16.70
N ASP A 137 1.72 13.84 15.52
CA ASP A 137 1.26 14.92 14.64
C ASP A 137 0.39 14.42 13.47
N LEU A 138 0.30 13.10 13.25
CA LEU A 138 -0.55 12.53 12.18
C LEU A 138 -1.91 12.05 12.67
N GLU A 139 -2.16 12.02 13.98
CA GLU A 139 -3.42 11.50 14.51
C GLU A 139 -4.64 12.21 13.89
N PRO A 140 -4.73 13.55 13.80
CA PRO A 140 -5.88 14.22 13.16
C PRO A 140 -6.05 13.88 11.68
N LEU A 141 -4.93 13.77 10.94
CA LEU A 141 -4.94 13.39 9.53
C LEU A 141 -5.47 11.95 9.37
N LEU A 142 -5.01 11.04 10.21
CA LEU A 142 -5.39 9.64 10.17
C LEU A 142 -6.85 9.46 10.60
N GLU A 143 -7.33 10.18 11.61
CA GLU A 143 -8.76 10.23 11.96
C GLU A 143 -9.62 10.65 10.76
N SER A 144 -9.17 11.64 9.99
CA SER A 144 -9.91 12.09 8.79
C SER A 144 -9.98 11.00 7.70
N LEU A 145 -8.92 10.21 7.54
CA LEU A 145 -8.84 9.10 6.59
C LEU A 145 -9.68 7.89 7.02
N TRP A 146 -9.71 7.62 8.33
CA TRP A 146 -10.45 6.52 8.93
C TRP A 146 -11.95 6.83 9.09
N GLY A 147 -12.33 8.09 9.27
CA GLY A 147 -13.71 8.51 9.49
C GLY A 147 -14.20 8.20 10.91
N SER A 148 -15.52 8.19 11.11
CA SER A 148 -16.14 7.87 12.41
C SER A 148 -15.71 6.47 12.91
N PRO A 149 -15.77 6.17 14.22
CA PRO A 149 -15.35 4.86 14.74
C PRO A 149 -15.97 3.65 14.03
N GLN A 150 -17.27 3.71 13.72
CA GLN A 150 -17.95 2.66 12.95
C GLN A 150 -17.48 2.63 11.48
N GLY A 151 -17.23 3.80 10.88
CA GLY A 151 -16.65 3.92 9.55
C GLY A 151 -15.23 3.37 9.46
N GLN A 152 -14.42 3.59 10.50
CA GLN A 152 -13.04 3.13 10.61
C GLN A 152 -12.96 1.61 10.60
N LEU A 153 -13.76 0.92 11.43
CA LEU A 153 -13.78 -0.54 11.45
C LEU A 153 -14.11 -1.13 10.08
N LYS A 154 -15.10 -0.55 9.39
CA LYS A 154 -15.46 -0.97 8.04
C LYS A 154 -14.32 -0.72 7.05
N ARG A 155 -13.71 0.48 7.06
CA ARG A 155 -12.60 0.83 6.15
C ARG A 155 -11.38 -0.04 6.38
N LEU A 156 -11.00 -0.31 7.62
CA LEU A 156 -9.90 -1.21 7.96
C LEU A 156 -10.20 -2.64 7.50
N SER A 157 -11.41 -3.14 7.73
CA SER A 157 -11.84 -4.45 7.22
C SER A 157 -11.77 -4.53 5.70
N ASP A 158 -12.23 -3.49 5.00
CA ASP A 158 -12.15 -3.40 3.54
C ASP A 158 -10.68 -3.35 3.07
N LEU A 159 -9.80 -2.57 3.73
CA LEU A 159 -8.36 -2.51 3.41
C LEU A 159 -7.67 -3.85 3.63
N PHE A 160 -7.91 -4.52 4.75
CA PHE A 160 -7.33 -5.84 5.03
C PHE A 160 -7.81 -6.88 4.03
N THR A 161 -9.10 -6.85 3.69
CA THR A 161 -9.65 -7.73 2.65
C THR A 161 -9.00 -7.41 1.31
N PHE A 162 -8.83 -6.13 0.99
CA PHE A 162 -8.27 -5.69 -0.27
C PHE A 162 -6.82 -6.12 -0.44
N ALA A 163 -5.99 -5.88 0.58
CA ALA A 163 -4.60 -6.34 0.62
C ALA A 163 -4.49 -7.86 0.52
N ARG A 164 -5.30 -8.60 1.28
CA ARG A 164 -5.29 -10.07 1.26
C ARG A 164 -5.66 -10.63 -0.12
N VAL A 165 -6.75 -10.14 -0.72
CA VAL A 165 -7.18 -10.58 -2.05
C VAL A 165 -6.08 -10.35 -3.09
N LEU A 166 -5.38 -9.21 -3.03
CA LEU A 166 -4.26 -8.93 -3.92
C LEU A 166 -3.07 -9.85 -3.67
N ALA A 167 -2.69 -10.08 -2.41
CA ALA A 167 -1.60 -10.96 -2.07
C ALA A 167 -1.87 -12.42 -2.47
N ASP A 168 -3.10 -12.89 -2.27
CA ASP A 168 -3.49 -14.28 -2.57
C ASP A 168 -3.61 -14.54 -4.07
N ASN A 169 -3.84 -13.50 -4.88
CA ASN A 169 -4.03 -13.60 -6.33
C ASN A 169 -2.96 -12.86 -7.14
N ALA A 170 -1.83 -12.51 -6.53
CA ALA A 170 -0.84 -11.62 -7.14
C ALA A 170 -0.39 -12.10 -8.53
N GLU A 171 -0.01 -13.37 -8.65
CA GLU A 171 0.37 -13.97 -9.93
C GLU A 171 -0.78 -13.94 -10.95
N ASN A 172 -1.99 -14.32 -10.54
CA ASN A 172 -3.16 -14.37 -11.43
C ASN A 172 -3.62 -12.97 -11.91
N VAL A 173 -3.44 -11.95 -11.07
CA VAL A 173 -3.88 -10.58 -11.34
C VAL A 173 -2.81 -9.82 -12.14
N PHE A 174 -1.53 -10.05 -11.85
CA PHE A 174 -0.43 -9.24 -12.37
C PHE A 174 0.47 -9.95 -13.40
N GLY A 175 0.42 -11.28 -13.48
CA GLY A 175 1.18 -12.11 -14.43
C GLY A 175 0.56 -12.28 -15.81
#